data_AF-A0A7Y3WDB4-F1
#
_entry.id   AF-A0A7Y3WDB4-F1
#
_cell.length_a   1.000
_cell.length_b   1.000
_cell.length_c   1.000
_cell.angle_alpha   90.00
_cell.angle_beta   90.00
_cell.angle_gamma   90.00
#
_symmetry.space_group_name_H-M   'P 1'
#
loop_
_entity.id
_entity.type
_entity.pdbx_description
1 polymer ?
#
loop_
_entity_poly.entity_id
_entity_poly.type
_entity_poly.pdbx_seq_one_letter_code
_entity_poly.pdbx_strand_id
1 'polypeptide(L)'
;MPDKTIASRLLQVMEDDILPLTERGVSLGNKVFGAAILRKSDLSLVVAETNNELENPLWHGEVHTLKRFYELGDKPSTKDLIFLSTHEPCTMCMSAITWAGFDNFYYFFSHEDSRDAFAIPHDLKILKEVFGLEPGGYRRQNAFWNSFAIADLVETEEAQLKTALKTQTARIKARYDALSTSYQSSKSVNDIPLN
;
A
#
# COMPACT_ATOMS: atom_id res chain seq x y z
N MET A 1 -14.80 -22.01 -10.59
CA MET A 1 -13.46 -22.57 -10.24
C MET A 1 -12.89 -21.68 -9.15
N PRO A 2 -12.13 -22.22 -8.18
CA PRO A 2 -11.46 -21.35 -7.20
C PRO A 2 -10.48 -20.43 -7.91
N ASP A 3 -10.30 -19.21 -7.38
CA ASP A 3 -9.33 -18.23 -7.86
C ASP A 3 -7.92 -18.84 -7.86
N LYS A 4 -7.12 -18.57 -8.90
CA LYS A 4 -5.73 -19.09 -8.95
C LYS A 4 -4.83 -18.36 -7.98
N THR A 5 -5.15 -17.10 -7.72
CA THR A 5 -4.40 -16.20 -6.86
C THR A 5 -5.30 -15.61 -5.79
N ILE A 6 -4.73 -14.76 -4.95
CA ILE A 6 -5.48 -14.01 -3.93
C ILE A 6 -5.90 -12.62 -4.42
N ALA A 7 -5.77 -12.31 -5.72
CA ALA A 7 -6.01 -10.97 -6.27
C ALA A 7 -7.41 -10.43 -5.95
N SER A 8 -8.45 -11.25 -6.08
CA SER A 8 -9.83 -10.87 -5.76
C SER A 8 -9.96 -10.37 -4.33
N ARG A 9 -9.36 -11.07 -3.37
CA ARG A 9 -9.44 -10.70 -1.96
C ARG A 9 -8.60 -9.47 -1.65
N LEU A 10 -7.42 -9.32 -2.24
CA LEU A 10 -6.61 -8.12 -2.07
C LEU A 10 -7.32 -6.87 -2.58
N LEU A 11 -7.92 -6.95 -3.79
CA LEU A 11 -8.70 -5.85 -4.37
C LEU A 11 -9.96 -5.54 -3.55
N GLN A 12 -10.62 -6.56 -3.01
CA GLN A 12 -11.75 -6.37 -2.10
C GLN A 12 -11.34 -5.60 -0.84
N VAL A 13 -10.25 -6.00 -0.16
CA VAL A 13 -9.76 -5.28 1.03
C VAL A 13 -9.34 -3.85 0.71
N MET A 14 -8.77 -3.62 -0.47
CA MET A 14 -8.50 -2.27 -0.92
C MET A 14 -9.77 -1.42 -1.07
N GLU A 15 -10.80 -1.94 -1.75
CA GLU A 15 -12.03 -1.20 -2.07
C GLU A 15 -12.93 -1.02 -0.83
N ASP A 16 -13.07 -2.05 0.00
CA ASP A 16 -14.05 -2.09 1.10
C ASP A 16 -13.47 -1.63 2.44
N ASP A 17 -12.16 -1.83 2.68
CA ASP A 17 -11.54 -1.58 3.99
C ASP A 17 -10.57 -0.38 3.95
N ILE A 18 -9.60 -0.37 3.03
CA ILE A 18 -8.55 0.67 3.01
C ILE A 18 -9.04 1.98 2.38
N LEU A 19 -9.78 1.92 1.28
CA LEU A 19 -10.22 3.11 0.55
C LEU A 19 -11.11 4.02 1.43
N PRO A 20 -12.13 3.54 2.17
CA PRO A 20 -12.93 4.41 3.03
C PRO A 20 -12.13 5.08 4.16
N LEU A 21 -11.09 4.41 4.67
CA LEU A 21 -10.15 5.00 5.63
C LEU A 21 -9.36 6.13 4.97
N THR A 22 -8.84 5.86 3.77
CA THR A 22 -8.07 6.83 2.98
C THR A 22 -8.90 8.06 2.60
N GLU A 23 -10.17 7.89 2.24
CA GLU A 23 -11.08 9.01 1.95
C GLU A 23 -11.24 9.95 3.16
N ARG A 24 -11.36 9.38 4.36
CA ARG A 24 -11.39 10.15 5.61
C ARG A 24 -10.04 10.77 5.94
N GLY A 25 -8.94 10.05 5.74
CA GLY A 25 -7.59 10.58 5.98
C GLY A 25 -7.29 11.80 5.10
N VAL A 26 -7.67 11.72 3.82
CA VAL A 26 -7.50 12.80 2.83
C VAL A 26 -8.36 14.00 3.16
N SER A 27 -9.62 13.81 3.60
CA SER A 27 -10.47 14.94 4.01
C SER A 27 -9.95 15.68 5.25
N LEU A 28 -9.09 15.03 6.04
CA LEU A 28 -8.37 15.62 7.17
C LEU A 28 -7.00 16.21 6.77
N GLY A 29 -6.54 16.00 5.53
CA GLY A 29 -5.29 16.54 5.00
C GLY A 29 -4.09 15.59 4.98
N ASN A 30 -4.29 14.28 5.21
CA ASN A 30 -3.25 13.27 5.03
C ASN A 30 -3.15 12.80 3.57
N LYS A 31 -1.99 12.26 3.18
CA LYS A 31 -1.78 11.66 1.85
C LYS A 31 -2.65 10.42 1.60
N VAL A 32 -2.80 10.11 0.31
CA VAL A 32 -3.61 9.00 -0.24
C VAL A 32 -2.99 7.60 -0.06
N PHE A 33 -2.24 7.35 1.02
CA PHE A 33 -1.56 6.08 1.25
C PHE A 33 -2.25 5.25 2.32
N GLY A 34 -2.28 3.93 2.16
CA GLY A 34 -2.91 3.03 3.13
C GLY A 34 -2.38 1.61 3.01
N ALA A 35 -2.67 0.79 4.01
CA ALA A 35 -2.26 -0.59 4.05
C ALA A 35 -3.21 -1.45 4.91
N ALA A 36 -3.06 -2.76 4.79
CA ALA A 36 -3.79 -3.74 5.56
C ALA A 36 -2.92 -4.97 5.84
N ILE A 37 -3.27 -5.71 6.88
CA ILE A 37 -2.67 -6.99 7.23
C ILE A 37 -3.76 -8.06 7.23
N LEU A 38 -3.51 -9.16 6.54
CA LEU A 38 -4.45 -10.29 6.41
C LEU A 38 -3.82 -11.58 6.90
N ARG A 39 -4.63 -12.57 7.30
CA ARG A 39 -4.14 -13.92 7.60
C ARG A 39 -3.87 -14.71 6.33
N LYS A 40 -2.77 -15.46 6.27
CA LYS A 40 -2.49 -16.38 5.14
C LYS A 40 -3.48 -17.55 5.07
N SER A 41 -3.97 -18.01 6.22
CA SER A 41 -4.80 -19.22 6.33
C SER A 41 -6.16 -19.09 5.65
N ASP A 42 -6.79 -17.91 5.74
CA ASP A 42 -8.16 -17.68 5.29
C ASP A 42 -8.38 -16.30 4.65
N LEU A 43 -7.31 -15.50 4.53
CA LEU A 43 -7.35 -14.14 3.98
C LEU A 43 -8.31 -13.19 4.74
N SER A 44 -8.63 -13.52 6.00
CA SER A 44 -9.37 -12.62 6.87
C SER A 44 -8.54 -11.38 7.21
N LEU A 45 -9.21 -10.24 7.29
CA LEU A 45 -8.59 -8.98 7.65
C LEU A 45 -8.21 -9.00 9.14
N VAL A 46 -6.98 -8.59 9.45
CA VAL A 46 -6.51 -8.37 10.84
C VAL A 46 -6.64 -6.89 11.20
N VAL A 47 -6.12 -6.00 10.36
CA VAL A 47 -6.19 -4.54 10.52
C VAL A 47 -6.02 -3.86 9.17
N ALA A 48 -6.70 -2.73 8.95
CA ALA A 48 -6.50 -1.82 7.84
C ALA A 48 -6.38 -0.40 8.39
N GLU A 49 -5.43 0.38 7.86
CA GLU A 49 -5.19 1.77 8.25
C GLU A 49 -4.73 2.61 7.06
N THR A 50 -4.77 3.93 7.25
CA THR A 50 -4.32 4.92 6.26
C THR A 50 -3.20 5.81 6.82
N ASN A 51 -2.63 6.66 5.98
CA ASN A 51 -1.63 7.66 6.35
C ASN A 51 -2.16 8.60 7.46
N ASN A 52 -1.31 8.89 8.42
CA ASN A 52 -1.56 9.81 9.52
C ASN A 52 -0.35 10.76 9.74
N GLU A 53 0.23 11.25 8.64
CA GLU A 53 1.44 12.06 8.64
C GLU A 53 1.30 13.40 9.39
N LEU A 54 0.08 13.90 9.53
CA LEU A 54 -0.20 15.12 10.29
C LEU A 54 0.07 14.93 11.79
N GLU A 55 -0.17 13.74 12.34
CA GLU A 55 0.21 13.43 13.71
C GLU A 55 1.72 13.25 13.82
N ASN A 56 2.32 12.54 12.87
CA ASN A 56 3.76 12.46 12.76
C ASN A 56 4.20 12.01 11.35
N PRO A 57 5.20 12.68 10.75
CA PRO A 57 5.61 12.47 9.36
C PRO A 57 6.02 11.03 8.99
N LEU A 58 6.40 10.17 9.95
CA LEU A 58 6.74 8.78 9.64
C LEU A 58 5.50 7.87 9.48
N TRP A 59 4.29 8.37 9.79
CA TRP A 59 3.06 7.59 9.87
C TRP A 59 2.46 7.45 8.47
N HIS A 60 3.30 6.96 7.55
CA HIS A 60 2.87 6.46 6.25
C HIS A 60 1.86 5.32 6.44
N GLY A 61 1.05 5.03 5.41
CA GLY A 61 -0.01 4.02 5.51
C GLY A 61 0.51 2.68 6.05
N GLU A 62 1.67 2.25 5.61
CA GLU A 62 2.32 1.00 6.02
C GLU A 62 2.82 1.05 7.46
N VAL A 63 3.53 2.12 7.83
CA VAL A 63 4.09 2.28 9.20
C VAL A 63 2.97 2.49 10.21
N HIS A 64 1.93 3.25 9.86
CA HIS A 64 0.77 3.44 10.71
C HIS A 64 0.00 2.12 10.88
N THR A 65 -0.19 1.34 9.81
CA THR A 65 -0.78 -0.01 9.91
C THR A 65 0.03 -0.91 10.84
N LEU A 66 1.37 -0.90 10.75
CA LEU A 66 2.23 -1.64 11.68
C LEU A 66 2.07 -1.16 13.12
N LYS A 67 2.07 0.16 13.37
CA LYS A 67 1.83 0.71 14.71
C LYS A 67 0.52 0.17 15.30
N ARG A 68 -0.57 0.25 14.53
CA ARG A 68 -1.90 -0.18 14.96
C ARG A 68 -1.99 -1.69 15.14
N PHE A 69 -1.27 -2.46 14.32
CA PHE A 69 -1.11 -3.90 14.51
C PHE A 69 -0.38 -4.26 15.82
N TYR A 70 0.68 -3.54 16.18
CA TYR A 70 1.41 -3.79 17.44
C TYR A 70 0.69 -3.26 18.68
N GLU A 71 -0.32 -2.42 18.51
CA GLU A 71 -1.27 -2.03 19.57
C GLU A 71 -2.39 -3.05 19.78
N LEU A 72 -2.57 -4.02 18.87
CA LEU A 72 -3.41 -5.19 19.12
C LEU A 72 -2.74 -6.01 20.22
N GLY A 73 -3.45 -6.26 21.32
CA GLY A 73 -2.92 -6.99 22.47
C GLY A 73 -2.33 -8.35 22.10
N ASP A 74 -3.18 -9.37 21.97
CA ASP A 74 -2.74 -10.65 21.41
C ASP A 74 -2.82 -10.61 19.89
N LYS A 75 -1.74 -11.02 19.20
CA LYS A 75 -1.61 -10.88 17.74
C LYS A 75 -0.93 -12.09 17.11
N PRO A 76 -1.28 -12.44 15.86
CA PRO A 76 -0.66 -13.56 15.16
C PRO A 76 0.82 -13.29 14.84
N SER A 77 1.58 -14.36 14.61
CA SER A 77 2.94 -14.25 14.06
C SER A 77 2.90 -13.61 12.68
N THR A 78 3.78 -12.65 12.40
CA THR A 78 3.86 -11.99 11.08
C THR A 78 4.24 -12.94 9.96
N LYS A 79 4.81 -14.12 10.26
CA LYS A 79 5.04 -15.21 9.30
C LYS A 79 3.75 -15.87 8.81
N ASP A 80 2.66 -15.74 9.55
CA ASP A 80 1.34 -16.25 9.17
C ASP A 80 0.47 -15.17 8.50
N LEU A 81 1.05 -14.00 8.20
CA LEU A 81 0.32 -12.82 7.74
C LEU A 81 0.80 -12.34 6.37
N ILE A 82 -0.11 -11.66 5.68
CA ILE A 82 0.11 -10.98 4.42
C ILE A 82 0.13 -9.48 4.69
N PHE A 83 1.12 -8.78 4.15
CA PHE A 83 1.15 -7.32 4.15
C PHE A 83 0.61 -6.80 2.82
N LEU A 84 -0.45 -6.00 2.85
CA LEU A 84 -1.04 -5.36 1.68
C LEU A 84 -0.81 -3.85 1.78
N SER A 85 -0.18 -3.25 0.77
CA SER A 85 0.00 -1.81 0.66
C SER A 85 -0.74 -1.27 -0.56
N THR A 86 -1.34 -0.08 -0.47
CA THR A 86 -2.00 0.52 -1.64
C THR A 86 -0.98 0.95 -2.68
N HIS A 87 0.19 1.43 -2.24
CA HIS A 87 1.29 1.83 -3.10
C HIS A 87 2.53 0.99 -2.80
N GLU A 88 3.40 0.86 -3.77
CA GLU A 88 4.69 0.20 -3.61
C GLU A 88 5.44 0.91 -2.47
N PRO A 89 5.82 0.19 -1.39
CA PRO A 89 6.29 0.86 -0.19
C PRO A 89 7.58 1.65 -0.43
N CYS A 90 7.74 2.82 0.18
CA CYS A 90 9.01 3.55 0.11
C CYS A 90 10.12 2.85 0.93
N THR A 91 11.38 3.30 0.82
CA THR A 91 12.53 2.66 1.51
C THR A 91 12.36 2.56 3.03
N MET A 92 11.73 3.54 3.67
CA MET A 92 11.38 3.49 5.09
C MET A 92 10.36 2.38 5.37
N CYS A 93 9.25 2.36 4.64
CA CYS A 93 8.18 1.38 4.82
C CYS A 93 8.65 -0.05 4.52
N MET A 94 9.43 -0.26 3.45
CA MET A 94 10.06 -1.54 3.15
C MET A 94 10.94 -2.02 4.31
N SER A 95 11.74 -1.12 4.89
CA SER A 95 12.57 -1.44 6.05
C SER A 95 11.72 -1.79 7.27
N ALA A 96 10.63 -1.06 7.51
CA ALA A 96 9.71 -1.34 8.61
C ALA A 96 9.03 -2.72 8.47
N ILE A 97 8.55 -3.06 7.27
CA ILE A 97 7.97 -4.39 6.96
C ILE A 97 9.02 -5.50 7.20
N THR A 98 10.26 -5.26 6.79
CA THR A 98 11.38 -6.19 7.00
C THR A 98 11.65 -6.42 8.48
N TRP A 99 11.79 -5.35 9.27
CA TRP A 99 12.05 -5.44 10.71
C TRP A 99 10.87 -6.02 11.50
N ALA A 100 9.64 -5.81 11.04
CA ALA A 100 8.44 -6.43 11.61
C ALA A 100 8.35 -7.95 11.31
N GLY A 101 9.23 -8.49 10.46
CA GLY A 101 9.38 -9.93 10.24
C GLY A 101 8.44 -10.52 9.19
N PHE A 102 7.73 -9.70 8.41
CA PHE A 102 6.95 -10.18 7.27
C PHE A 102 7.86 -10.81 6.21
N ASP A 103 7.38 -11.88 5.59
CA ASP A 103 8.08 -12.59 4.51
C ASP A 103 7.47 -12.32 3.11
N ASN A 104 6.48 -11.42 3.07
CA ASN A 104 5.81 -11.02 1.83
C ASN A 104 5.22 -9.62 1.97
N PHE A 105 5.05 -8.94 0.84
CA PHE A 105 4.06 -7.88 0.72
C PHE A 105 3.48 -7.79 -0.69
N TYR A 106 2.27 -7.26 -0.79
CA TYR A 106 1.54 -7.04 -2.03
C TYR A 106 1.27 -5.54 -2.18
N TYR A 107 1.38 -5.04 -3.41
CA TYR A 107 1.12 -3.63 -3.69
C TYR A 107 0.30 -3.42 -4.96
N PHE A 108 -0.46 -2.32 -5.01
CA PHE A 108 -1.37 -2.03 -6.12
C PHE A 108 -0.81 -0.98 -7.10
N PHE A 109 -0.47 0.21 -6.62
CA PHE A 109 0.20 1.24 -7.41
C PHE A 109 1.72 1.04 -7.36
N SER A 110 2.40 1.05 -8.50
CA SER A 110 3.87 1.05 -8.54
C SER A 110 4.46 2.42 -8.17
N HIS A 111 5.78 2.49 -7.94
CA HIS A 111 6.46 3.78 -7.81
C HIS A 111 6.33 4.65 -9.08
N GLU A 112 6.21 4.02 -10.26
CA GLU A 112 6.01 4.75 -11.52
C GLU A 112 4.62 5.37 -11.57
N ASP A 113 3.59 4.62 -11.17
CA ASP A 113 2.24 5.16 -10.99
C ASP A 113 2.25 6.28 -9.93
N SER A 114 2.99 6.11 -8.83
CA SER A 114 3.11 7.06 -7.72
C SER A 114 3.76 8.39 -8.15
N ARG A 115 4.85 8.31 -8.91
CA ARG A 115 5.57 9.47 -9.47
C ARG A 115 4.69 10.25 -10.43
N ASP A 116 4.04 9.54 -11.37
CA ASP A 116 3.39 10.17 -12.52
C ASP A 116 1.96 10.65 -12.18
N ALA A 117 1.24 9.97 -11.29
CA ALA A 117 -0.15 10.31 -10.93
C ALA A 117 -0.32 11.07 -9.60
N PHE A 118 0.66 11.03 -8.69
CA PHE A 118 0.47 11.56 -7.33
C PHE A 118 1.44 12.68 -6.93
N ALA A 119 2.40 13.03 -7.79
CA ALA A 119 3.33 14.15 -7.59
C ALA A 119 4.10 14.11 -6.25
N ILE A 120 4.50 12.91 -5.83
CA ILE A 120 5.30 12.67 -4.61
C ILE A 120 6.66 12.09 -5.06
N PRO A 121 7.63 12.91 -5.49
CA PRO A 121 8.89 12.42 -6.08
C PRO A 121 9.97 12.08 -5.03
N HIS A 122 9.69 12.35 -3.75
CA HIS A 122 10.71 12.30 -2.69
C HIS A 122 11.17 10.88 -2.39
N ASP A 123 10.30 9.89 -2.50
CA ASP A 123 10.60 8.47 -2.34
C ASP A 123 11.69 8.00 -3.33
N LEU A 124 11.53 8.31 -4.61
CA LEU A 124 12.50 8.00 -5.66
C LEU A 124 13.81 8.77 -5.48
N LYS A 125 13.73 10.03 -5.05
CA LYS A 125 14.91 10.83 -4.73
C LYS A 125 15.66 10.27 -3.52
N ILE A 126 14.96 9.85 -2.46
CA ILE A 126 15.58 9.22 -1.29
C ILE A 126 16.22 7.88 -1.69
N LEU A 127 15.52 7.05 -2.47
CA LEU A 127 16.06 5.78 -2.97
C LEU A 127 17.40 5.99 -3.71
N LYS A 128 17.47 7.04 -4.54
CA LYS A 128 18.69 7.39 -5.26
C LYS A 128 19.76 8.02 -4.38
N GLU A 129 19.44 9.09 -3.68
CA GLU A 129 20.44 9.93 -2.97
C GLU A 129 20.92 9.29 -1.66
N VAL A 130 20.04 8.57 -0.94
CA VAL A 130 20.39 7.96 0.36
C VAL A 130 20.88 6.52 0.18
N PHE A 131 20.29 5.77 -0.76
CA PHE A 131 20.60 4.34 -0.93
C PHE A 131 21.37 4.00 -2.21
N GLY A 132 21.63 4.98 -3.08
CA GLY A 132 22.39 4.77 -4.33
C GLY A 132 21.67 3.92 -5.37
N LEU A 133 20.35 3.79 -5.28
CA LEU A 133 19.54 2.96 -6.18
C LEU A 133 18.71 3.85 -7.11
N GLU A 134 18.78 3.58 -8.42
CA GLU A 134 17.85 4.21 -9.37
C GLU A 134 16.40 3.74 -9.11
N PRO A 135 15.37 4.50 -9.54
CA PRO A 135 13.98 4.07 -9.48
C PRO A 135 13.80 2.63 -9.99
N GLY A 136 13.15 1.78 -9.18
CA GLY A 136 12.99 0.35 -9.47
C GLY A 136 14.21 -0.53 -9.19
N GLY A 137 15.32 0.03 -8.70
CA GLY A 137 16.58 -0.68 -8.45
C GLY A 137 16.62 -1.54 -7.19
N TYR A 138 15.54 -1.58 -6.38
CA TYR A 138 15.48 -2.43 -5.20
C TYR A 138 15.11 -3.88 -5.55
N ARG A 139 15.54 -4.84 -4.71
CA ARG A 139 15.29 -6.27 -4.96
C ARG A 139 13.88 -6.67 -4.53
N ARG A 140 13.04 -7.02 -5.52
CA ARG A 140 11.68 -7.56 -5.32
C ARG A 140 11.64 -8.96 -4.69
N GLN A 141 12.75 -9.69 -4.74
CA GLN A 141 12.96 -10.97 -4.06
C GLN A 141 14.30 -10.90 -3.33
N ASN A 142 14.31 -11.21 -2.04
CA ASN A 142 15.50 -11.13 -1.21
C ASN A 142 15.41 -12.13 -0.04
N ALA A 143 16.41 -12.11 0.84
CA ALA A 143 16.49 -13.05 1.97
C ALA A 143 15.38 -12.86 3.03
N PHE A 144 14.64 -11.75 2.98
CA PHE A 144 13.63 -11.42 3.97
C PHE A 144 12.22 -11.65 3.46
N TRP A 145 11.91 -11.17 2.26
CA TRP A 145 10.57 -11.22 1.69
C TRP A 145 10.55 -11.28 0.16
N ASN A 146 9.37 -11.62 -0.37
CA ASN A 146 9.00 -11.46 -1.77
C ASN A 146 7.91 -10.39 -1.91
N SER A 147 8.05 -9.49 -2.88
CA SER A 147 7.06 -8.47 -3.20
C SER A 147 6.26 -8.86 -4.45
N PHE A 148 4.97 -8.55 -4.46
CA PHE A 148 4.07 -8.91 -5.55
C PHE A 148 3.20 -7.73 -5.98
N ALA A 149 3.21 -7.39 -7.28
CA ALA A 149 2.29 -6.43 -7.85
C ALA A 149 0.93 -7.10 -8.08
N ILE A 150 -0.16 -6.52 -7.57
CA ILE A 150 -1.51 -7.08 -7.75
C ILE A 150 -1.89 -7.14 -9.24
N ALA A 151 -1.41 -6.20 -10.05
CA ALA A 151 -1.60 -6.22 -11.51
C ALA A 151 -1.10 -7.52 -12.14
N ASP A 152 0.07 -8.02 -11.72
CA ASP A 152 0.66 -9.26 -12.24
C ASP A 152 -0.21 -10.47 -11.85
N LEU A 153 -0.76 -10.49 -10.63
CA LEU A 153 -1.66 -11.55 -10.19
C LEU A 153 -2.95 -11.58 -11.04
N VAL A 154 -3.56 -10.40 -11.26
CA VAL A 154 -4.76 -10.26 -12.10
C VAL A 154 -4.52 -10.79 -13.52
N GLU A 155 -3.33 -10.60 -14.08
CA GLU A 155 -3.00 -11.08 -15.43
C GLU A 155 -2.99 -12.61 -15.55
N THR A 156 -2.74 -13.33 -14.45
CA THR A 156 -2.66 -14.80 -14.42
C THR A 156 -4.01 -15.50 -14.21
N GLU A 157 -5.06 -14.76 -13.89
CA GLU A 157 -6.41 -15.29 -13.69
C GLU A 157 -7.10 -15.70 -15.00
N GLU A 158 -8.12 -16.55 -14.86
CA GLU A 158 -8.96 -16.97 -15.99
C GLU A 158 -9.74 -15.80 -16.60
N ALA A 159 -10.04 -15.89 -17.91
CA ALA A 159 -10.54 -14.77 -18.71
C ALA A 159 -11.73 -14.02 -18.10
N GLN A 160 -12.70 -14.75 -17.53
CA GLN A 160 -13.89 -14.15 -16.89
C GLN A 160 -13.51 -13.39 -15.62
N LEU A 161 -12.76 -14.01 -14.71
CA LEU A 161 -12.34 -13.39 -13.45
C LEU A 161 -11.38 -12.23 -13.71
N LYS A 162 -10.39 -12.42 -14.58
CA LYS A 162 -9.47 -11.38 -15.03
C LYS A 162 -10.19 -10.12 -15.52
N THR A 163 -11.25 -10.28 -16.31
CA THR A 163 -12.07 -9.15 -16.80
C THR A 163 -12.77 -8.42 -15.66
N ALA A 164 -13.34 -9.17 -14.70
CA ALA A 164 -13.98 -8.59 -13.53
C ALA A 164 -12.98 -7.82 -12.64
N LEU A 165 -11.81 -8.41 -12.37
CA LEU A 165 -10.75 -7.80 -11.57
C LEU A 165 -10.12 -6.58 -12.25
N LYS A 166 -10.00 -6.56 -13.59
CA LYS A 166 -9.60 -5.37 -14.34
C LYS A 166 -10.60 -4.23 -14.20
N THR A 167 -11.90 -4.56 -14.25
CA THR A 167 -12.96 -3.56 -14.02
C THR A 167 -12.88 -3.00 -12.60
N GLN A 168 -12.67 -3.85 -11.59
CA GLN A 168 -12.47 -3.43 -10.20
C GLN A 168 -11.23 -2.55 -10.03
N THR A 169 -10.11 -2.97 -10.61
CA THR A 169 -8.85 -2.21 -10.63
C THR A 169 -9.08 -0.81 -11.20
N ALA A 170 -9.79 -0.68 -12.31
CA ALA A 170 -10.09 0.62 -12.92
C ALA A 170 -10.95 1.51 -12.02
N ARG A 171 -11.95 0.94 -11.31
CA ARG A 171 -12.74 1.70 -10.33
C ARG A 171 -11.88 2.21 -9.18
N ILE A 172 -11.05 1.35 -8.58
CA ILE A 172 -10.16 1.74 -7.49
C ILE A 172 -9.23 2.86 -7.95
N LYS A 173 -8.59 2.72 -9.12
CA LYS A 173 -7.73 3.77 -9.70
C LYS A 173 -8.46 5.12 -9.83
N ALA A 174 -9.67 5.12 -10.42
CA ALA A 174 -10.45 6.34 -10.57
C ALA A 174 -10.80 7.01 -9.22
N ARG A 175 -11.01 6.23 -8.16
CA ARG A 175 -11.23 6.77 -6.80
C ARG A 175 -9.97 7.40 -6.23
N TYR A 176 -8.81 6.75 -6.36
CA TYR A 176 -7.54 7.30 -5.91
C TYR A 176 -7.12 8.55 -6.70
N ASP A 177 -7.41 8.63 -8.00
CA ASP A 177 -7.16 9.82 -8.82
C ASP A 177 -7.99 11.02 -8.32
N ALA A 178 -9.27 10.79 -7.99
CA ALA A 178 -10.14 11.82 -7.41
C ALA A 178 -9.63 12.29 -6.03
N LEU A 179 -9.17 11.37 -5.19
CA LEU A 179 -8.57 11.68 -3.89
C LEU A 179 -7.26 12.46 -4.03
N SER A 180 -6.40 12.08 -4.96
CA SER A 180 -5.15 12.79 -5.27
C SER A 180 -5.45 14.23 -5.67
N THR A 181 -6.44 14.44 -6.54
CA THR A 181 -6.88 15.78 -6.96
C THR A 181 -7.35 16.62 -5.78
N SER A 182 -8.15 16.03 -4.88
CA SER A 182 -8.64 16.70 -3.66
C SER A 182 -7.50 17.07 -2.71
N TYR A 183 -6.56 16.17 -2.50
CA TYR A 183 -5.39 16.38 -1.65
C TYR A 183 -4.50 17.51 -2.19
N GLN A 184 -4.14 17.45 -3.48
CA GLN A 184 -3.28 18.47 -4.10
C GLN A 184 -3.92 19.87 -4.07
N SER A 185 -5.25 19.95 -4.15
CA SER A 185 -5.98 21.24 -4.06
C SER A 185 -5.96 21.86 -2.65
N SER A 186 -5.67 21.07 -1.61
CA SER A 186 -5.68 21.48 -0.20
C SER A 186 -4.29 21.52 0.46
N LYS A 187 -3.24 21.08 -0.25
CA LYS A 187 -1.87 20.89 0.28
C LYS A 187 -1.19 22.17 0.79
N SER A 188 -1.62 23.36 0.35
CA SER A 188 -0.95 24.64 0.64
C SER A 188 -1.01 25.12 2.11
N VAL A 189 -1.60 24.33 3.02
CA VAL A 189 -1.92 24.75 4.40
C VAL A 189 -1.12 23.98 5.47
N ASN A 190 -0.34 22.94 5.12
CA ASN A 190 0.21 22.00 6.12
C ASN A 190 1.75 22.04 6.22
N ASP A 191 2.26 22.10 7.45
CA ASP A 191 3.70 22.15 7.83
C ASP A 191 4.44 20.78 7.71
N ILE A 192 3.99 19.90 6.81
CA ILE A 192 4.61 18.57 6.64
C ILE A 192 6.00 18.75 6.01
N PRO A 193 7.07 18.16 6.60
CA PRO A 193 8.39 18.19 6.01
C PRO A 193 8.41 17.60 4.59
N LEU A 194 9.18 18.23 3.69
CA LEU A 194 9.30 17.83 2.28
C LEU A 194 7.97 17.95 1.48
N ASN A 195 7.04 18.82 1.88
CA ASN A 195 5.89 19.21 1.05
C ASN A 195 6.24 20.22 -0.04
#